data_AF-A0A9N7BVY1-F1
#
_entry.id   AF-A0A9N7BVY1-F1
#
_cell.length_a   1.000
_cell.length_b   1.000
_cell.length_c   1.000
_cell.angle_alpha   90.00
_cell.angle_beta   90.00
_cell.angle_gamma   90.00
#
_symmetry.space_group_name_H-M   'P 1'
#
loop_
_entity.id
_entity.type
_entity.pdbx_description
1 polymer ?
#
loop_
_entity_poly.entity_id
_entity_poly.type
_entity_poly.pdbx_seq_one_letter_code
_entity_poly.pdbx_strand_id
1 'polypeptide(L)'
;MQVNTPFQVAIDAIGKDFQIKISNLNISQELSAVGSPNSAKVTIEQFSLLDDSISAIKDIFVLSFDHGQWIIQERNTLYKCYHGREPNAFSSALCK
;
A
#
# COMPACT_ATOMS: atom_id res chain seq x y z
N MET A 1 4.80 -9.50 24.76
CA MET A 1 3.97 -8.78 23.78
C MET A 1 4.74 -8.74 22.48
N GLN A 2 4.18 -9.29 21.40
CA GLN A 2 4.82 -9.26 20.09
C GLN A 2 4.52 -7.90 19.45
N VAL A 3 5.56 -7.11 19.19
CA VAL A 3 5.42 -5.82 18.49
C VAL A 3 5.39 -6.14 17.00
N ASN A 4 4.26 -5.86 16.35
CA ASN A 4 4.14 -6.06 14.91
C ASN A 4 5.02 -5.04 14.18
N THR A 5 5.73 -5.45 13.14
CA THR A 5 6.52 -4.55 12.29
C THR A 5 5.59 -3.65 11.46
N PRO A 6 6.08 -2.50 10.92
CA PRO A 6 5.25 -1.66 10.06
C PRO A 6 4.67 -2.44 8.88
N PHE A 7 5.48 -3.32 8.29
CA PHE A 7 5.07 -4.26 7.25
C PHE A 7 3.90 -5.15 7.69
N GLN A 8 3.98 -5.79 8.87
CA GLN A 8 2.91 -6.65 9.37
C GLN A 8 1.61 -5.86 9.56
N VAL A 9 1.70 -4.66 10.15
CA VAL A 9 0.54 -3.78 10.33
C VAL A 9 -0.09 -3.37 8.98
N ALA A 10 0.73 -3.05 7.97
CA ALA A 10 0.24 -2.70 6.64
C ALA A 10 -0.44 -3.90 5.93
N ILE A 11 0.14 -5.09 6.02
CA ILE A 11 -0.44 -6.32 5.45
C ILE A 11 -1.77 -6.67 6.12
N ASP A 12 -1.84 -6.57 7.45
CA ASP A 12 -3.08 -6.83 8.20
C ASP A 12 -4.18 -5.83 7.83
N ALA A 13 -3.83 -4.55 7.63
CA ALA A 13 -4.76 -3.47 7.29
C ALA A 13 -5.25 -3.50 5.83
N ILE A 14 -4.50 -4.11 4.92
CA ILE A 14 -4.96 -4.37 3.56
C ILE A 14 -6.18 -5.29 3.56
N GLY A 15 -6.25 -6.25 4.49
CA GLY A 15 -7.39 -7.14 4.65
C GLY A 15 -7.50 -8.22 3.56
N LYS A 16 -8.67 -8.87 3.50
CA LYS A 16 -8.94 -10.04 2.64
C LYS A 16 -9.41 -9.69 1.22
N ASP A 17 -9.77 -8.43 0.98
CA ASP A 17 -10.26 -7.95 -0.32
C ASP A 17 -9.15 -7.83 -1.37
N PHE A 18 -7.91 -7.93 -0.93
CA PHE A 18 -6.73 -7.91 -1.77
C PHE A 18 -6.47 -9.31 -2.34
N GLN A 19 -6.45 -9.41 -3.66
CA GLN A 19 -6.22 -10.65 -4.43
C GLN A 19 -4.75 -11.10 -4.40
N ILE A 20 -4.08 -10.98 -3.24
CA ILE A 20 -2.68 -11.33 -2.97
C ILE A 20 -2.31 -12.73 -3.48
N LYS A 21 -3.27 -13.65 -3.53
CA LYS A 21 -3.05 -15.04 -3.97
C LYS A 21 -2.82 -15.20 -5.48
N ILE A 22 -3.27 -14.26 -6.28
CA ILE A 22 -3.27 -14.36 -7.75
C ILE A 22 -2.61 -13.17 -8.44
N SER A 23 -2.40 -12.07 -7.71
CA SER A 23 -1.74 -10.88 -8.21
C SER A 23 -0.24 -10.93 -7.94
N ASN A 24 0.53 -10.31 -8.82
CA ASN A 24 1.94 -10.06 -8.54
C ASN A 24 2.05 -8.86 -7.59
N LEU A 25 3.01 -8.92 -6.66
CA LEU A 25 3.18 -7.93 -5.60
C LEU A 25 4.59 -7.34 -5.63
N ASN A 26 4.66 -6.02 -5.49
CA ASN A 26 5.87 -5.31 -5.13
C ASN A 26 5.63 -4.56 -3.82
N ILE A 27 6.42 -4.87 -2.80
CA ILE A 27 6.29 -4.27 -1.48
C ILE A 27 7.59 -3.59 -1.12
N SER A 28 7.53 -2.30 -0.80
CA SER A 28 8.65 -1.55 -0.28
C SER A 28 8.32 -0.97 1.09
N GLN A 29 9.33 -0.95 1.97
CA GLN A 29 9.26 -0.29 3.26
C GLN A 29 10.41 0.70 3.36
N GLU A 30 10.10 1.94 3.70
CA GLU A 30 11.05 3.00 3.95
C GLU A 30 10.90 3.45 5.40
N LEU A 31 11.98 3.41 6.18
CA LEU A 31 12.03 4.01 7.51
C LEU A 31 12.57 5.42 7.37
N SER A 32 11.83 6.41 7.84
CA SER A 32 12.33 7.79 7.88
C SER A 32 13.06 7.98 9.21
N ALA A 33 14.38 8.13 9.16
CA ALA A 33 15.23 8.32 10.32
C ALA A 33 15.48 9.81 10.66
N VAL A 34 14.90 10.74 9.90
CA VAL A 34 15.09 12.18 10.14
C VAL A 34 14.30 12.58 11.39
N GLY A 35 15.01 12.75 12.50
CA GLY A 35 14.47 13.23 13.78
C GLY A 35 14.12 12.14 14.79
N SER A 36 13.64 10.96 14.36
CA SER A 36 13.48 9.73 15.15
C SER A 36 13.02 8.56 14.25
N PRO A 37 13.38 7.29 14.52
CA PRO A 37 12.96 6.12 13.74
C PRO A 37 11.49 5.73 13.94
N ASN A 38 10.64 6.70 14.29
CA ASN A 38 9.26 6.51 14.68
C ASN A 38 8.30 6.67 13.50
N SER A 39 8.80 6.68 12.26
CA SER A 39 7.97 6.78 11.08
C SER A 39 8.41 5.81 10.00
N ALA A 40 7.44 5.14 9.40
CA ALA A 40 7.62 4.16 8.35
C ALA A 40 6.61 4.43 7.24
N LYS A 41 7.03 4.24 6.00
CA LYS A 41 6.16 4.24 4.84
C LYS A 41 6.22 2.86 4.21
N VAL A 42 5.09 2.18 4.16
CA VAL A 42 4.96 0.87 3.49
C VAL A 42 4.15 1.08 2.22
N THR A 43 4.73 0.78 1.07
CA THR A 43 4.05 0.85 -0.23
C THR A 43 3.84 -0.56 -0.74
N ILE A 44 2.61 -0.88 -1.11
CA ILE A 44 2.21 -2.19 -1.61
C ILE A 44 1.56 -1.97 -2.96
N GLU A 45 2.25 -2.42 -4.01
CA GLU A 45 1.80 -2.32 -5.39
C GLU A 45 1.42 -3.71 -5.90
N GLN A 46 0.21 -3.83 -6.44
CA GLN A 46 -0.30 -5.02 -7.09
C GLN A 46 -0.43 -4.80 -8.58
N PHE A 47 -0.14 -5.82 -9.35
CA PHE A 47 -0.29 -5.82 -10.81
C PHE A 47 -0.69 -7.21 -11.30
N SER A 48 -1.11 -7.29 -12.56
CA SER A 48 -1.73 -8.50 -13.13
C SER A 48 -3.00 -8.89 -12.37
N LEU A 49 -3.88 -7.90 -12.17
CA LEU A 49 -5.17 -8.09 -11.52
C LEU A 49 -6.14 -8.84 -12.45
N LEU A 50 -7.19 -9.43 -11.89
CA LEU A 50 -8.28 -10.03 -12.68
C LEU A 50 -9.22 -8.99 -13.29
N ASP A 51 -9.18 -7.76 -12.77
CA ASP A 51 -9.99 -6.64 -13.23
C ASP A 51 -9.49 -6.17 -14.61
N ASP A 52 -10.40 -6.00 -15.58
CA ASP A 52 -10.09 -5.62 -16.96
C ASP A 52 -9.94 -4.09 -17.16
N SER A 53 -10.22 -3.33 -16.12
CA SER A 53 -10.23 -1.86 -16.12
C SER A 53 -8.97 -1.31 -15.44
N ILE A 54 -8.52 -1.97 -14.38
CA ILE A 54 -7.37 -1.57 -13.54
C ILE A 54 -6.17 -2.47 -13.80
N SER A 55 -5.06 -1.89 -14.26
CA SER A 55 -3.81 -2.62 -14.51
C SER A 55 -2.97 -2.81 -13.24
N ALA A 56 -3.03 -1.86 -12.31
CA ALA A 56 -2.33 -1.94 -11.03
C ALA A 56 -3.02 -1.11 -9.93
N ILE A 57 -2.86 -1.57 -8.68
CA ILE A 57 -3.31 -0.87 -7.46
C ILE A 57 -2.09 -0.60 -6.59
N LYS A 58 -2.01 0.58 -5.99
CA LYS A 58 -0.92 0.97 -5.07
C LYS A 58 -1.51 1.51 -3.78
N ASP A 59 -1.26 0.81 -2.69
CA ASP A 59 -1.56 1.28 -1.35
C ASP A 59 -0.29 1.82 -0.70
N ILE A 60 -0.38 3.02 -0.13
CA ILE A 60 0.69 3.69 0.58
C ILE A 60 0.22 3.89 2.02
N PHE A 61 0.87 3.21 2.95
CA PHE A 61 0.64 3.33 4.38
C PHE A 61 1.73 4.19 5.00
N VAL A 62 1.33 5.25 5.69
CA VAL A 62 2.21 6.01 6.58
C VAL A 62 1.92 5.56 7.99
N LEU A 63 2.94 5.03 8.66
CA LEU A 63 2.85 4.53 10.01
C LEU A 63 3.75 5.35 10.94
N SER A 64 3.30 5.51 12.17
CA SER A 64 4.12 6.05 13.25
C SER A 64 4.27 5.02 14.38
N PHE A 65 5.42 5.05 15.05
CA PHE A 65 5.65 4.24 16.23
C PHE A 65 5.31 5.05 17.48
N ASP A 66 4.29 4.62 18.20
CA ASP A 66 3.76 5.28 19.39
C ASP A 66 3.48 4.24 20.49
N HIS A 67 3.90 4.53 21.73
CA HIS A 67 3.73 3.67 22.91
C HIS A 67 4.03 2.17 22.69
N GLY A 68 5.07 1.86 21.92
CA GLY A 68 5.51 0.48 21.67
C GLY A 68 4.77 -0.24 20.55
N GLN A 69 3.96 0.46 19.75
CA GLN A 69 3.15 -0.09 18.67
C GLN A 69 3.25 0.76 17.41
N TRP A 70 3.14 0.12 16.25
CA TRP A 70 3.02 0.81 14.97
C TRP A 70 1.54 1.10 14.68
N ILE A 71 1.23 2.35 14.40
CA ILE A 71 -0.12 2.83 14.14
C ILE A 71 -0.16 3.43 12.74
N ILE A 72 -1.16 3.04 11.94
CA ILE A 72 -1.40 3.64 10.62
C ILE A 72 -1.96 5.04 10.84
N GLN A 73 -1.22 6.04 10.40
CA GLN A 73 -1.63 7.44 10.42
C GLN A 73 -2.39 7.80 9.14
N GLU A 74 -1.95 7.26 8.01
CA GLU A 74 -2.52 7.55 6.71
C GLU A 74 -2.50 6.31 5.82
N ARG A 75 -3.55 6.18 5.00
CA ARG A 75 -3.64 5.20 3.92
C ARG A 75 -4.11 5.90 2.65
N ASN A 76 -3.30 5.80 1.59
CA ASN A 76 -3.66 6.29 0.27
C ASN A 76 -3.69 5.13 -0.72
N THR A 77 -4.82 4.94 -1.40
CA THR A 77 -4.97 3.95 -2.46
C THR A 77 -5.01 4.66 -3.80
N LEU A 78 -4.14 4.24 -4.72
CA LEU A 78 -4.02 4.77 -6.06
C LEU A 78 -4.23 3.65 -7.07
N TYR A 79 -4.84 4.00 -8.19
CA TYR A 79 -5.15 3.09 -9.28
C TYR A 79 -4.40 3.50 -10.53
N LYS A 80 -3.98 2.51 -11.31
CA LYS A 80 -3.46 2.70 -12.65
C LYS A 80 -4.34 1.89 -13.60
N CYS A 81 -4.86 2.53 -14.62
CA CYS A 81 -5.78 1.88 -15.55
C CYS A 81 -5.02 1.15 -16.67
N TYR A 82 -5.70 0.26 -17.39
CA TYR A 82 -5.13 -0.34 -18.60
C TYR A 82 -4.94 0.70 -19.71
N HIS A 83 -4.00 0.43 -20.61
CA HIS A 83 -3.69 1.33 -21.72
C HIS A 83 -4.95 1.61 -22.56
N GLY A 84 -5.24 2.89 -22.79
CA GLY A 84 -6.49 3.35 -23.43
C GLY A 84 -7.58 3.80 -22.46
N ARG A 85 -7.38 3.61 -21.14
CA ARG A 85 -8.20 4.17 -20.08
C ARG A 85 -7.37 5.14 -19.23
N GLU A 86 -7.91 6.32 -18.96
CA GLU A 86 -7.24 7.29 -18.10
C GLU A 86 -7.63 7.05 -16.64
N PRO A 87 -6.70 7.18 -15.67
CA PRO A 87 -5.31 7.63 -15.82
C PRO A 87 -4.28 6.51 -16.11
N ASN A 88 -3.33 6.82 -16.99
CA ASN A 88 -2.20 5.94 -17.34
C ASN A 88 -1.10 5.89 -16.24
N ALA A 89 -1.21 6.70 -15.19
CA ALA A 89 -0.33 6.76 -14.03
C ALA A 89 -1.15 6.55 -12.74
N PHE A 90 -0.47 6.19 -11.65
CA PHE A 90 -1.12 6.01 -10.35
C PHE A 90 -1.84 7.29 -9.90
N SER A 91 -3.14 7.18 -9.67
CA SER A 91 -3.99 8.30 -9.28
C SER A 91 -5.20 7.78 -8.52
N SER A 92 -5.80 8.64 -7.69
CA SER A 92 -7.06 8.34 -7.00
C SER A 92 -8.29 8.50 -7.90
N ALA A 93 -8.11 8.92 -9.16
CA ALA A 93 -9.19 9.05 -10.12
C ALA A 93 -9.68 7.67 -10.63
N LEU A 94 -10.98 7.58 -10.90
CA LEU A 94 -11.59 6.39 -11.50
C LEU A 94 -11.09 6.19 -12.94
N CYS A 95 -10.95 4.92 -13.33
CA CYS A 95 -10.68 4.55 -14.72
C CYS A 95 -11.88 4.94 -15.60
N LYS A 96 -11.61 5.75 -16.62
CA LYS A 96 -12.59 6.17 -17.63
C LYS A 96 -12.47 5.34 -18.90
#